data_AF-A0A3B6VMH3-F1
#
_entry.id   AF-A0A3B6VMH3-F1
#
_cell.length_a   1.000
_cell.length_b   1.000
_cell.length_c   1.000
_cell.angle_alpha   90.00
_cell.angle_beta   90.00
_cell.angle_gamma   90.00
#
_symmetry.space_group_name_H-M   'P 1'
#
loop_
_entity.id
_entity.type
_entity.pdbx_description
1 polymer ?
#
loop_
_entity_poly.entity_id
_entity_poly.type
_entity_poly.pdbx_seq_one_letter_code
_entity_poly.pdbx_strand_id
1 'polypeptide(L)'
;MQTLLILPISFLLNIFVYRFKIDIFQYIRIPIEKLQYLLKDKVYKNNEILELILGIVISLIILSISFIVPYFLFYFLYKIHFLLGIIIELIAAYIIIGIRKPFEVSSSIYSSIKYTNLNAAKETLKENTNIDVNDINRENIIKKTIEYSSISVGEDYIYTSIFFLLGGLPLCFMYKVLCMLSDISSDNNIAIDENRVKDKYGMFNINFAYYINMIPSIFAFLSYAVGSFLLGYDIKKAFRVFKRDGNDNKARLECAVAGALDIELGGEYFKDSEIYDRILVGDAINKLDSSYIVASNKILIMGAIIALFVLIVLKLLFMLLGIIIF
;
A
#
# COMPACT_ATOMS: atom_id res chain seq x y z
N MET A 1 12.76 -17.89 13.17
CA MET A 1 12.45 -19.08 12.34
C MET A 1 11.06 -19.02 11.72
N GLN A 2 10.01 -18.61 12.46
CA GLN A 2 8.64 -18.54 11.95
C GLN A 2 8.50 -17.63 10.72
N THR A 3 9.12 -16.45 10.75
CA THR A 3 9.13 -15.47 9.64
C THR A 3 9.65 -16.05 8.31
N LEU A 4 10.69 -16.90 8.37
CA LEU A 4 11.33 -17.50 7.20
C LEU A 4 10.44 -18.51 6.47
N LEU A 5 9.46 -19.08 7.17
CA LEU A 5 8.47 -19.99 6.58
C LEU A 5 7.22 -19.21 6.16
N ILE A 6 6.74 -18.30 7.02
CA ILE A 6 5.45 -17.65 6.83
C ILE A 6 5.46 -16.70 5.64
N LEU A 7 6.49 -15.88 5.47
CA LEU A 7 6.50 -14.87 4.41
C LEU A 7 6.56 -15.48 2.99
N PRO A 8 7.41 -16.48 2.69
CA PRO A 8 7.39 -17.12 1.37
C PRO A 8 6.11 -17.92 1.13
N ILE A 9 5.59 -18.62 2.15
CA ILE A 9 4.35 -19.40 2.02
C ILE A 9 3.16 -18.46 1.80
N SER A 10 3.05 -17.35 2.55
CA SER A 10 1.96 -16.39 2.37
C SER A 10 2.01 -15.71 1.00
N PHE A 11 3.20 -15.44 0.47
CA PHE A 11 3.38 -14.95 -0.90
C PHE A 11 2.88 -15.96 -1.94
N LEU A 12 3.27 -17.24 -1.82
CA LEU A 12 2.78 -18.30 -2.71
C LEU A 12 1.27 -18.49 -2.59
N LEU A 13 0.72 -18.47 -1.37
CA LEU A 13 -0.73 -18.54 -1.15
C LEU A 13 -1.44 -17.37 -1.84
N ASN A 14 -0.93 -16.14 -1.75
CA ASN A 14 -1.49 -14.98 -2.45
C ASN A 14 -1.50 -15.16 -3.98
N ILE A 15 -0.48 -15.78 -4.54
CA ILE A 15 -0.42 -16.05 -5.98
C ILE A 15 -1.40 -17.16 -6.39
N PHE A 16 -1.42 -18.28 -5.67
CA PHE A 16 -2.09 -19.52 -6.13
C PHE A 16 -3.47 -19.79 -5.53
N VAL A 17 -3.79 -19.29 -4.33
CA VAL A 17 -5.05 -19.58 -3.64
C VAL A 17 -6.10 -18.53 -3.98
N TYR A 18 -7.27 -19.01 -4.39
CA TYR A 18 -8.40 -18.17 -4.81
C TYR A 18 -9.35 -17.88 -3.64
N ARG A 19 -9.78 -16.61 -3.52
CA ARG A 19 -10.87 -16.10 -2.67
C ARG A 19 -10.73 -16.28 -1.16
N PHE A 20 -10.37 -15.19 -0.49
CA PHE A 20 -11.00 -14.78 0.78
C PHE A 20 -11.36 -13.29 0.67
N LYS A 21 -12.66 -12.95 0.74
CA LYS A 21 -13.16 -11.56 0.69
C LYS A 21 -13.40 -11.00 2.10
N ILE A 22 -12.46 -11.20 3.02
CA ILE A 22 -12.59 -10.66 4.38
C ILE A 22 -11.62 -9.50 4.51
N ASP A 23 -12.16 -8.28 4.50
CA ASP A 23 -11.42 -7.09 4.89
C ASP A 23 -11.64 -6.84 6.39
N ILE A 24 -10.75 -7.40 7.22
CA ILE A 24 -10.83 -7.27 8.68
C ILE A 24 -10.73 -5.79 9.10
N PHE A 25 -9.99 -4.98 8.33
CA PHE A 25 -9.77 -3.58 8.62
C PHE A 25 -11.04 -2.76 8.41
N GLN A 26 -11.91 -3.12 7.46
CA GLN A 26 -13.20 -2.45 7.30
C GLN A 26 -14.08 -2.52 8.57
N TYR A 27 -14.03 -3.63 9.32
CA TYR A 27 -14.75 -3.76 10.59
C TYR A 27 -14.15 -2.92 11.72
N ILE A 28 -12.84 -2.65 11.67
CA ILE A 28 -12.14 -1.77 12.61
C ILE A 28 -12.39 -0.29 12.25
N ARG A 29 -12.50 0.03 10.96
CA ARG A 29 -12.71 1.37 10.42
C ARG A 29 -14.01 2.03 10.89
N ILE A 30 -15.14 1.33 10.74
CA ILE A 30 -16.48 1.85 11.04
C ILE A 30 -16.61 2.43 12.47
N PRO A 31 -16.24 1.71 13.55
CA PRO A 31 -16.34 2.26 14.90
C PRO A 31 -15.41 3.44 15.15
N ILE A 32 -14.23 3.47 14.50
CA ILE A 32 -13.27 4.58 14.63
C ILE A 32 -13.82 5.85 13.98
N GLU A 33 -14.34 5.76 12.74
CA GLU A 33 -14.97 6.90 12.06
C GLU A 33 -16.14 7.46 12.87
N LYS A 34 -16.97 6.57 13.43
CA LYS A 34 -18.08 6.97 14.31
C LYS A 34 -17.59 7.67 15.58
N LEU A 35 -16.51 7.18 16.18
CA LEU A 35 -15.91 7.80 17.36
C LEU A 35 -15.35 9.19 17.04
N GLN A 36 -14.62 9.33 15.92
CA GLN A 36 -14.08 10.61 15.47
C GLN A 36 -15.18 11.64 15.23
N TYR A 37 -16.26 11.25 14.54
CA TYR A 37 -17.42 12.10 14.31
C TYR A 37 -18.04 12.58 15.63
N LEU A 38 -18.24 11.68 16.60
CA LEU A 38 -18.78 12.03 17.92
C LEU A 38 -17.88 12.99 18.71
N LEU A 39 -16.56 12.80 18.65
CA LEU A 39 -15.62 13.65 19.36
C LEU A 39 -15.55 15.05 18.75
N LYS A 40 -15.58 15.14 17.41
CA LYS A 40 -15.63 16.41 16.68
C LYS A 40 -16.83 17.25 17.08
N ASP A 41 -18.02 16.65 17.09
CA ASP A 41 -19.25 17.36 17.39
C ASP A 41 -19.39 17.73 18.88
N LYS A 42 -18.94 16.87 19.80
CA LYS A 42 -19.25 17.01 21.24
C LYS A 42 -18.11 17.54 22.10
N VAL A 43 -16.85 17.43 21.68
CA VAL A 43 -15.71 17.64 22.59
C VAL A 43 -14.84 18.81 22.18
N TYR A 44 -14.34 18.84 20.95
CA TYR A 44 -13.31 19.81 20.54
C TYR A 44 -13.79 20.81 19.49
N LYS A 45 -15.11 20.96 19.30
CA LYS A 45 -15.68 21.98 18.42
C LYS A 45 -15.10 23.36 18.77
N ASN A 46 -14.32 23.92 17.84
CA ASN A 46 -13.61 25.21 17.95
C ASN A 46 -12.40 25.24 18.91
N ASN A 47 -11.83 24.10 19.34
CA ASN A 47 -10.59 24.04 20.11
C ASN A 47 -9.53 23.19 19.42
N GLU A 48 -8.70 23.86 18.63
CA GLU A 48 -7.63 23.28 17.81
C GLU A 48 -6.56 22.52 18.61
N ILE A 49 -6.27 22.96 19.85
CA ILE A 49 -5.28 22.28 20.71
C ILE A 49 -5.85 20.97 21.23
N LEU A 50 -7.12 21.00 21.68
CA LEU A 50 -7.79 19.80 22.17
C LEU A 50 -7.99 18.78 21.04
N GLU A 51 -8.30 19.26 19.83
CA GLU A 51 -8.39 18.45 18.62
C GLU A 51 -7.08 17.70 18.34
N LEU A 52 -5.95 18.41 18.35
CA LEU A 52 -4.62 17.81 18.15
C LEU A 52 -4.28 16.79 19.25
N ILE A 53 -4.49 17.13 20.52
CA ILE A 53 -4.18 16.26 21.66
C ILE A 53 -5.02 14.97 21.58
N LEU A 54 -6.33 15.08 21.34
CA LEU A 54 -7.19 13.91 21.21
C LEU A 54 -6.82 13.07 20.00
N GLY A 55 -6.48 13.70 18.87
CA GLY A 55 -5.94 13.02 17.69
C GLY A 55 -4.72 12.16 18.02
N ILE A 56 -3.73 12.72 18.71
CA ILE A 56 -2.52 12.00 19.12
C ILE A 56 -2.85 10.87 20.10
N VAL A 57 -3.57 11.18 21.20
CA VAL A 57 -3.82 10.22 22.28
C VAL A 57 -4.65 9.04 21.80
N ILE A 58 -5.72 9.29 21.05
CA ILE A 58 -6.61 8.22 20.55
C ILE A 58 -5.88 7.36 19.53
N SER A 59 -5.10 7.97 18.64
CA SER A 59 -4.31 7.22 17.65
C SER A 59 -3.29 6.32 18.33
N LEU A 60 -2.57 6.81 19.34
CA LEU A 60 -1.63 5.98 20.11
C LEU A 60 -2.33 4.81 20.82
N ILE A 61 -3.51 5.03 21.38
CA ILE A 61 -4.31 3.95 22.01
C ILE A 61 -4.71 2.90 20.96
N ILE A 62 -5.27 3.32 19.82
CA ILE A 62 -5.70 2.41 18.75
C ILE A 62 -4.52 1.61 18.22
N LEU A 63 -3.39 2.27 17.93
CA LEU A 63 -2.17 1.62 17.44
C LEU A 63 -1.61 0.63 18.47
N SER A 64 -1.60 0.99 19.76
CA SER A 64 -1.16 0.11 20.84
C SER A 64 -2.03 -1.13 20.94
N ILE A 65 -3.37 -0.99 20.93
CA ILE A 65 -4.31 -2.11 20.95
C ILE A 65 -4.11 -3.00 19.72
N SER A 66 -3.91 -2.40 18.56
CA SER A 66 -3.71 -3.11 17.28
C SER A 66 -2.43 -3.92 17.23
N PHE A 67 -1.43 -3.59 18.05
CA PHE A 67 -0.23 -4.41 18.25
C PHE A 67 -0.43 -5.46 19.35
N ILE A 68 -0.91 -5.02 20.52
CA ILE A 68 -0.98 -5.83 21.75
C ILE A 68 -1.93 -7.02 21.58
N VAL A 69 -3.10 -6.81 20.97
CA VAL A 69 -4.11 -7.87 20.82
C VAL A 69 -3.60 -9.01 19.92
N PRO A 70 -3.11 -8.76 18.69
CA PRO A 70 -2.50 -9.81 17.87
C PRO A 70 -1.27 -10.43 18.54
N TYR A 71 -0.42 -9.64 19.22
CA TYR A 71 0.75 -10.17 19.93
C TYR A 71 0.36 -11.24 20.95
N PHE A 72 -0.58 -10.93 21.84
CA PHE A 72 -1.04 -11.89 22.84
C PHE A 72 -1.79 -13.07 22.22
N LEU A 73 -2.60 -12.82 21.17
CA LEU A 73 -3.28 -13.89 20.43
C LEU A 73 -2.27 -14.94 19.92
N PHE A 74 -1.24 -14.51 19.18
CA PHE A 74 -0.24 -15.45 18.66
C PHE A 74 0.61 -16.07 19.77
N TYR A 75 0.98 -15.29 20.80
CA TYR A 75 1.68 -15.83 21.96
C TYR A 75 0.92 -16.98 22.63
N PHE A 76 -0.39 -16.84 22.85
CA PHE A 76 -1.22 -17.90 23.43
C PHE A 76 -1.40 -19.09 22.48
N LEU A 77 -1.61 -18.85 21.19
CA LEU A 77 -1.74 -19.92 20.20
C LEU A 77 -0.48 -20.80 20.14
N TYR A 78 0.71 -20.17 20.15
CA TYR A 78 1.99 -20.88 20.17
C TYR A 78 2.24 -21.61 21.49
N LYS A 79 1.72 -21.11 22.61
CA LYS A 79 1.75 -21.84 23.90
C LYS A 79 0.82 -23.05 23.94
N ILE A 80 -0.33 -22.99 23.27
CA ILE A 80 -1.29 -24.10 23.22
C ILE A 80 -0.76 -25.21 22.32
N HIS A 81 -0.43 -24.89 21.07
CA HIS A 81 0.07 -25.87 20.12
C HIS A 81 0.84 -25.19 18.98
N PHE A 82 2.10 -25.58 18.77
CA PHE A 82 2.97 -24.97 17.76
C PHE A 82 2.35 -24.95 16.35
N LEU A 83 1.78 -26.08 15.91
CA LEU A 83 1.17 -26.16 14.58
C LEU A 83 -0.08 -25.28 14.45
N LEU A 84 -0.84 -25.10 15.54
CA LEU A 84 -2.02 -24.25 15.54
C LEU A 84 -1.62 -22.77 15.38
N GLY A 85 -0.59 -22.35 16.13
CA GLY A 85 0.01 -21.03 16.00
C GLY A 85 0.46 -20.75 14.56
N ILE A 86 1.23 -21.67 13.97
CA ILE A 86 1.69 -21.54 12.57
C ILE A 86 0.53 -21.42 11.59
N ILE A 87 -0.48 -22.29 11.66
CA ILE A 87 -1.58 -22.31 10.70
C ILE A 87 -2.37 -21.00 10.77
N ILE A 88 -2.71 -20.52 11.97
CA ILE A 88 -3.47 -19.28 12.13
C ILE A 88 -2.64 -18.07 11.71
N GLU A 89 -1.35 -18.05 12.03
CA GLU A 89 -0.46 -16.96 11.62
C GLU A 89 -0.27 -16.93 10.10
N LEU A 90 -0.17 -18.09 9.44
CA LEU A 90 -0.13 -18.20 7.97
C LEU A 90 -1.41 -17.66 7.33
N ILE A 91 -2.58 -18.02 7.85
CA ILE A 91 -3.87 -17.52 7.35
C ILE A 91 -3.95 -16.00 7.50
N ALA A 92 -3.58 -15.49 8.68
CA ALA A 92 -3.63 -14.06 8.94
C ALA A 92 -2.57 -13.29 8.12
N ALA A 93 -1.37 -13.84 7.92
CA ALA A 93 -0.35 -13.29 7.03
C ALA A 93 -0.81 -13.27 5.57
N TYR A 94 -1.50 -14.31 5.11
CA TYR A 94 -2.10 -14.35 3.77
C TYR A 94 -3.13 -13.23 3.57
N ILE A 95 -3.96 -12.95 4.58
CA ILE A 95 -4.97 -11.89 4.52
C ILE A 95 -4.34 -10.49 4.56
N ILE A 96 -3.30 -10.29 5.37
CA ILE A 96 -2.73 -8.96 5.65
C ILE A 96 -1.67 -8.55 4.62
N ILE A 97 -0.82 -9.48 4.19
CA ILE A 97 0.27 -9.26 3.25
C ILE A 97 -0.27 -9.56 1.84
N GLY A 98 -1.00 -8.60 1.27
CA GLY A 98 -1.85 -8.83 0.11
C GLY A 98 -1.28 -8.26 -1.19
N ILE A 99 -0.57 -9.08 -1.98
CA ILE A 99 -0.08 -8.65 -3.31
C ILE A 99 -1.13 -8.87 -4.43
N ARG A 100 -2.14 -9.69 -4.17
CA ARG A 100 -3.06 -10.19 -5.20
C ARG A 100 -4.05 -9.14 -5.70
N LYS A 101 -4.68 -8.40 -4.79
CA LYS A 101 -5.75 -7.43 -5.11
C LYS A 101 -5.33 -6.39 -6.17
N PRO A 102 -4.15 -5.74 -6.07
CA PRO A 102 -3.69 -4.81 -7.11
C PRO A 102 -3.61 -5.43 -8.51
N PHE A 103 -3.19 -6.70 -8.60
CA PHE A 103 -3.11 -7.41 -9.88
C PHE A 103 -4.47 -7.87 -10.40
N GLU A 104 -5.42 -8.22 -9.52
CA GLU A 104 -6.79 -8.51 -9.93
C GLU A 104 -7.48 -7.26 -10.50
N VAL A 105 -7.35 -6.12 -9.82
CA VAL A 105 -7.90 -4.83 -10.26
C VAL A 105 -7.32 -4.42 -11.61
N SER A 106 -5.98 -4.38 -11.72
CA SER A 106 -5.31 -3.99 -12.98
C SER A 106 -5.60 -4.95 -14.13
N SER A 107 -5.70 -6.26 -13.87
CA SER A 107 -6.04 -7.26 -14.90
C SER A 107 -7.51 -7.14 -15.34
N SER A 108 -8.43 -6.86 -14.40
CA SER A 108 -9.83 -6.59 -14.69
C SER A 108 -9.98 -5.37 -15.61
N ILE A 109 -9.31 -4.27 -15.28
CA ILE A 109 -9.29 -3.05 -16.09
C ILE A 109 -8.64 -3.31 -17.46
N TYR A 110 -7.49 -3.99 -17.51
CA TYR A 110 -6.84 -4.38 -18.76
C TYR A 110 -7.79 -5.15 -19.68
N SER A 111 -8.47 -6.18 -19.14
CA SER A 111 -9.41 -7.00 -19.90
C SER A 111 -10.61 -6.17 -20.39
N SER A 112 -11.18 -5.33 -19.54
CA SER A 112 -12.29 -4.44 -19.88
C SER A 112 -11.92 -3.48 -21.02
N ILE A 113 -10.73 -2.87 -20.96
CA ILE A 113 -10.22 -2.00 -22.03
C ILE A 113 -9.97 -2.78 -23.32
N LYS A 114 -9.40 -3.99 -23.24
CA LYS A 114 -9.12 -4.85 -24.40
C LYS A 114 -10.39 -5.27 -25.13
N TYR A 115 -11.46 -5.55 -24.39
CA TYR A 115 -12.77 -5.93 -24.93
C TYR A 115 -13.73 -4.73 -25.09
N THR A 116 -13.20 -3.50 -25.17
CA THR A 116 -13.96 -2.26 -25.44
C THR A 116 -15.10 -1.95 -24.44
N ASN A 117 -15.05 -2.50 -23.23
CA ASN A 117 -15.98 -2.18 -22.14
C ASN A 117 -15.37 -1.12 -21.20
N LEU A 118 -15.38 0.14 -21.65
CA LEU A 118 -14.82 1.25 -20.86
C LEU A 118 -15.60 1.52 -19.57
N ASN A 119 -16.91 1.24 -19.54
CA ASN A 119 -17.72 1.46 -18.33
C ASN A 119 -17.31 0.51 -17.20
N ALA A 120 -17.09 -0.78 -17.50
CA ALA A 120 -16.59 -1.73 -16.50
C ALA A 120 -15.19 -1.35 -15.99
N ALA A 121 -14.32 -0.83 -16.86
CA ALA A 121 -13.01 -0.32 -16.47
C ALA A 121 -13.12 0.89 -15.52
N LYS A 122 -14.05 1.82 -15.83
CA LYS A 122 -14.34 3.00 -14.99
C LYS A 122 -14.88 2.61 -13.62
N GLU A 123 -15.86 1.72 -13.56
CA GLU A 123 -16.43 1.23 -12.30
C GLU A 123 -15.35 0.57 -11.43
N THR A 124 -14.58 -0.35 -12.01
CA THR A 124 -13.47 -1.02 -11.29
C THR A 124 -12.45 0.00 -10.77
N LEU A 125 -12.11 1.02 -11.56
CA LEU A 125 -11.19 2.08 -11.14
C LEU A 125 -11.78 2.89 -9.97
N LYS A 126 -13.02 3.38 -10.10
CA LYS A 126 -13.72 4.17 -9.08
C LYS A 126 -13.80 3.44 -7.75
N GLU A 127 -14.17 2.17 -7.76
CA GLU A 127 -14.28 1.34 -6.55
C GLU A 127 -12.96 1.17 -5.79
N ASN A 128 -11.82 1.28 -6.48
CA ASN A 128 -10.51 1.01 -5.88
C ASN A 128 -9.68 2.27 -5.63
N THR A 129 -9.97 3.39 -6.29
CA THR A 129 -9.22 4.65 -6.11
C THR A 129 -10.02 5.79 -5.50
N ASN A 130 -11.36 5.68 -5.43
CA ASN A 130 -12.27 6.74 -4.99
C ASN A 130 -12.18 8.06 -5.81
N ILE A 131 -11.76 7.98 -7.08
CA ILE A 131 -11.79 9.13 -8.01
C ILE A 131 -13.06 9.10 -8.87
N ASP A 132 -13.46 10.26 -9.37
CA ASP A 132 -14.51 10.35 -10.37
C ASP A 132 -14.01 9.89 -11.75
N VAL A 133 -14.85 9.08 -12.40
CA VAL A 133 -14.51 8.39 -13.66
C VAL A 133 -15.49 8.72 -14.80
N ASN A 134 -16.44 9.63 -14.59
CA ASN A 134 -17.45 9.93 -15.60
C ASN A 134 -16.80 10.52 -16.86
N ASP A 135 -15.91 11.50 -16.70
CA ASP A 135 -15.24 12.20 -17.80
C ASP A 135 -13.80 11.74 -18.06
N ILE A 136 -13.38 10.62 -17.46
CA ILE A 136 -12.02 10.09 -17.65
C ILE A 136 -11.89 9.41 -19.02
N ASN A 137 -10.83 9.77 -19.76
CA ASN A 137 -10.51 9.16 -21.04
C ASN A 137 -9.75 7.82 -20.86
N ARG A 138 -9.62 7.04 -21.95
CA ARG A 138 -8.98 5.71 -21.92
C ARG A 138 -7.52 5.75 -21.42
N GLU A 139 -6.77 6.76 -21.83
CA GLU A 139 -5.36 6.94 -21.47
C GLU A 139 -5.20 7.23 -19.98
N ASN A 140 -6.04 8.08 -19.40
CA ASN A 140 -6.08 8.36 -17.98
C ASN A 140 -6.54 7.14 -17.16
N ILE A 141 -7.44 6.30 -17.66
CA ILE A 141 -7.76 5.02 -16.99
C ILE A 141 -6.52 4.14 -16.89
N ILE A 142 -5.75 4.02 -17.97
CA ILE A 142 -4.49 3.25 -17.98
C ILE A 142 -3.49 3.85 -16.99
N LYS A 143 -3.27 5.17 -17.06
CA LYS A 143 -2.40 5.93 -16.17
C LYS A 143 -2.75 5.67 -14.70
N LYS A 144 -4.01 5.91 -14.31
CA LYS A 144 -4.51 5.73 -12.93
C LYS A 144 -4.47 4.27 -12.47
N THR A 145 -4.60 3.31 -13.39
CA THR A 145 -4.43 1.88 -13.07
C THR A 145 -2.97 1.54 -12.76
N ILE A 146 -2.03 2.11 -13.50
CA ILE A 146 -0.58 1.93 -13.25
C ILE A 146 -0.20 2.61 -11.93
N GLU A 147 -0.69 3.82 -11.66
CA GLU A 147 -0.51 4.51 -10.37
C GLU A 147 -1.01 3.64 -9.21
N TYR A 148 -2.28 3.21 -9.27
CA TYR A 148 -2.90 2.38 -8.24
C TYR A 148 -2.13 1.08 -7.99
N SER A 149 -1.81 0.32 -9.06
CA SER A 149 -1.10 -0.95 -8.91
C SER A 149 0.30 -0.77 -8.33
N SER A 150 1.04 0.27 -8.76
CA SER A 150 2.39 0.54 -8.26
C SER A 150 2.40 0.90 -6.78
N ILE A 151 1.45 1.75 -6.38
CA ILE A 151 1.28 2.20 -4.99
C ILE A 151 0.83 1.04 -4.11
N SER A 152 -0.25 0.36 -4.49
CA SER A 152 -0.83 -0.71 -3.66
C SER A 152 0.10 -1.93 -3.54
N VAL A 153 0.86 -2.32 -4.57
CA VAL A 153 1.87 -3.39 -4.40
C VAL A 153 2.97 -2.93 -3.41
N GLY A 154 3.35 -1.66 -3.44
CA GLY A 154 4.35 -1.11 -2.52
C GLY A 154 3.86 -1.16 -1.07
N GLU A 155 2.68 -0.61 -0.82
CA GLU A 155 2.09 -0.50 0.52
C GLU A 155 1.58 -1.85 1.05
N ASP A 156 0.77 -2.56 0.27
CA ASP A 156 0.08 -3.77 0.73
C ASP A 156 0.99 -4.99 0.81
N TYR A 157 2.04 -5.04 0.00
CA TYR A 157 2.98 -6.15 -0.02
C TYR A 157 4.35 -5.76 0.53
N ILE A 158 5.09 -4.86 -0.13
CA ILE A 158 6.50 -4.63 0.20
C ILE A 158 6.65 -4.00 1.59
N TYR A 159 5.94 -2.91 1.88
CA TYR A 159 6.01 -2.22 3.17
C TYR A 159 5.54 -3.15 4.28
N THR A 160 4.37 -3.78 4.08
CA THR A 160 3.83 -4.73 5.05
C THR A 160 4.78 -5.91 5.30
N SER A 161 5.51 -6.40 4.29
CA SER A 161 6.53 -7.44 4.45
C SER A 161 7.77 -6.98 5.23
N ILE A 162 8.17 -5.70 5.10
CA ILE A 162 9.22 -5.10 5.94
C ILE A 162 8.77 -5.09 7.42
N PHE A 163 7.55 -4.65 7.70
CA PHE A 163 7.02 -4.66 9.08
C PHE A 163 6.85 -6.08 9.63
N PHE A 164 6.48 -7.04 8.77
CA PHE A 164 6.45 -8.46 9.14
C PHE A 164 7.83 -8.96 9.54
N LEU A 165 8.87 -8.57 8.80
CA LEU A 165 10.25 -8.94 9.11
C LEU A 165 10.68 -8.39 10.47
N LEU A 166 10.30 -7.14 10.80
CA LEU A 166 10.74 -6.43 12.00
C LEU A 166 10.03 -6.86 13.29
N GLY A 167 8.72 -7.11 13.24
CA GLY A 167 7.90 -7.34 14.43
C GLY A 167 6.86 -8.44 14.27
N GLY A 168 7.00 -9.29 13.25
CA GLY A 168 6.06 -10.35 12.94
C GLY A 168 4.69 -9.81 12.55
N LEU A 169 3.68 -10.68 12.60
CA LEU A 169 2.33 -10.29 12.25
C LEU A 169 1.71 -9.18 13.13
N PRO A 170 1.98 -9.09 14.45
CA PRO A 170 1.46 -8.00 15.27
C PRO A 170 1.86 -6.61 14.77
N LEU A 171 3.09 -6.46 14.28
CA LEU A 171 3.53 -5.18 13.72
C LEU A 171 2.86 -4.88 12.37
N CYS A 172 2.57 -5.90 11.56
CA CYS A 172 1.76 -5.72 10.34
C CYS A 172 0.35 -5.21 10.63
N PHE A 173 -0.30 -5.73 11.68
CA PHE A 173 -1.61 -5.25 12.11
C PHE A 173 -1.56 -3.78 12.51
N MET A 174 -0.62 -3.40 13.37
CA MET A 174 -0.42 -2.01 13.76
C MET A 174 -0.15 -1.11 12.54
N TYR A 175 0.69 -1.56 11.61
CA TYR A 175 1.01 -0.85 10.38
C TYR A 175 -0.22 -0.61 9.49
N LYS A 176 -1.01 -1.67 9.22
CA LYS A 176 -2.24 -1.54 8.42
C LYS A 176 -3.29 -0.66 9.08
N VAL A 177 -3.38 -0.68 10.42
CA VAL A 177 -4.23 0.25 11.15
C VAL A 177 -3.71 1.68 11.07
N LEU A 178 -2.40 1.90 11.07
CA LEU A 178 -1.82 3.23 10.82
C LEU A 178 -2.17 3.75 9.42
N CYS A 179 -2.03 2.92 8.38
CA CYS A 179 -2.46 3.28 7.02
C CYS A 179 -3.95 3.65 6.99
N MET A 180 -4.81 2.82 7.58
CA MET A 180 -6.24 3.11 7.65
C MET A 180 -6.53 4.42 8.41
N LEU A 181 -5.90 4.65 9.56
CA LEU A 181 -6.07 5.88 10.33
C LEU A 181 -5.61 7.10 9.52
N SER A 182 -4.50 6.98 8.80
CA SER A 182 -3.99 8.02 7.91
C SER A 182 -4.96 8.30 6.76
N ASP A 183 -5.52 7.24 6.15
CA ASP A 183 -6.52 7.37 5.10
C ASP A 183 -7.76 8.08 5.63
N ILE A 184 -8.41 7.60 6.69
CA ILE A 184 -9.61 8.24 7.28
C ILE A 184 -9.35 9.72 7.67
N SER A 185 -8.12 10.01 8.09
CA SER A 185 -7.69 11.36 8.49
C SER A 185 -7.46 12.31 7.31
N SER A 186 -7.34 11.80 6.09
CA SER A 186 -7.08 12.62 4.92
C SER A 186 -8.37 13.24 4.39
N ASP A 187 -8.28 14.44 3.81
CA ASP A 187 -9.41 15.02 3.09
C ASP A 187 -9.77 14.21 1.84
N ASN A 188 -8.78 13.47 1.32
CA ASN A 188 -8.84 12.94 -0.02
C ASN A 188 -9.06 11.44 -0.13
N ASN A 189 -8.85 10.58 0.89
CA ASN A 189 -9.09 9.11 0.85
C ASN A 189 -8.85 8.44 -0.52
N ILE A 190 -7.85 8.92 -1.27
CA ILE A 190 -7.58 8.52 -2.65
C ILE A 190 -6.35 7.65 -2.62
N ALA A 191 -6.49 6.43 -3.13
CA ALA A 191 -5.41 5.46 -3.11
C ALA A 191 -4.13 5.97 -3.80
N ILE A 192 -4.29 6.80 -4.83
CA ILE A 192 -3.18 7.33 -5.64
C ILE A 192 -2.56 8.64 -5.13
N ASP A 193 -3.15 9.36 -4.18
CA ASP A 193 -2.64 10.67 -3.73
C ASP A 193 -1.94 10.56 -2.37
N GLU A 194 -0.92 11.39 -2.13
CA GLU A 194 -0.26 11.44 -0.81
C GLU A 194 -1.12 12.29 0.14
N ASN A 195 -1.20 11.86 1.41
CA ASN A 195 -2.24 12.30 2.33
C ASN A 195 -2.20 13.82 2.63
N ARG A 196 -3.23 14.55 2.18
CA ARG A 196 -3.47 15.95 2.56
C ARG A 196 -4.17 16.02 3.92
N VAL A 197 -3.65 16.86 4.82
CA VAL A 197 -4.18 17.03 6.18
C VAL A 197 -5.49 17.80 6.14
N LYS A 198 -6.56 17.14 6.59
CA LYS A 198 -7.91 17.70 6.72
C LYS A 198 -8.07 18.60 7.93
N ASP A 199 -7.64 18.07 9.06
CA ASP A 199 -7.85 18.67 10.35
C ASP A 199 -6.70 18.32 11.30
N LYS A 200 -6.64 19.01 12.44
CA LYS A 200 -5.56 18.82 13.41
C LYS A 200 -5.63 17.46 14.10
N TYR A 201 -6.81 16.84 14.11
CA TYR A 201 -7.01 15.51 14.67
C TYR A 201 -6.23 14.46 13.87
N GLY A 202 -6.36 14.53 12.53
CA GLY A 202 -5.71 13.63 11.59
C GLY A 202 -4.21 13.84 11.41
N MET A 203 -3.68 15.00 11.80
CA MET A 203 -2.31 15.42 11.53
C MET A 203 -1.25 14.43 12.05
N PHE A 204 -1.48 13.84 13.23
CA PHE A 204 -0.56 12.84 13.78
C PHE A 204 -0.50 11.58 12.91
N ASN A 205 -1.65 11.05 12.49
CA ASN A 205 -1.71 9.82 11.69
C ASN A 205 -1.04 9.99 10.33
N ILE A 206 -1.34 11.10 9.66
CA ILE A 206 -0.79 11.43 8.34
C ILE A 206 0.73 11.57 8.40
N ASN A 207 1.23 12.38 9.34
CA ASN A 207 2.66 12.59 9.48
C ASN A 207 3.37 11.30 9.90
N PHE A 208 2.81 10.55 10.84
CA PHE A 208 3.42 9.32 11.32
C PHE A 208 3.50 8.25 10.21
N ALA A 209 2.42 8.06 9.44
CA ALA A 209 2.42 7.19 8.28
C ALA A 209 3.44 7.65 7.22
N TYR A 210 3.49 8.95 6.92
CA TYR A 210 4.45 9.53 5.98
C TYR A 210 5.89 9.21 6.38
N TYR A 211 6.28 9.47 7.63
CA TYR A 211 7.65 9.23 8.11
C TYR A 211 8.01 7.75 8.16
N ILE A 212 7.09 6.89 8.62
CA ILE A 212 7.29 5.45 8.67
C ILE A 212 7.50 4.86 7.27
N ASN A 213 6.83 5.42 6.25
CA ASN A 213 6.90 4.95 4.87
C ASN A 213 8.09 5.50 4.06
N MET A 214 8.89 6.42 4.61
CA MET A 214 10.05 6.99 3.89
C MET A 214 11.10 5.94 3.52
N ILE A 215 11.50 5.09 4.46
CA ILE A 215 12.49 4.02 4.18
C ILE A 215 11.88 2.90 3.34
N PRO A 216 10.68 2.38 3.65
CA PRO A 216 10.00 1.39 2.82
C PRO A 216 9.82 1.84 1.36
N SER A 217 9.48 3.11 1.10
CA SER A 217 9.28 3.62 -0.26
C SER A 217 10.54 3.57 -1.11
N ILE A 218 11.70 3.90 -0.53
CA ILE A 218 12.99 3.78 -1.21
C ILE A 218 13.31 2.31 -1.49
N PHE A 219 13.08 1.43 -0.52
CA PHE A 219 13.31 -0.02 -0.70
C PHE A 219 12.42 -0.62 -1.80
N ALA A 220 11.15 -0.24 -1.85
CA ALA A 220 10.22 -0.68 -2.88
C ALA A 220 10.62 -0.13 -4.26
N PHE A 221 10.98 1.15 -4.36
CA PHE A 221 11.55 1.73 -5.58
C PHE A 221 12.75 0.92 -6.08
N LEU A 222 13.73 0.64 -5.21
CA LEU A 222 14.92 -0.14 -5.58
C LEU A 222 14.55 -1.54 -6.07
N SER A 223 13.59 -2.18 -5.41
CA SER A 223 13.10 -3.50 -5.79
C SER A 223 12.45 -3.48 -7.18
N TYR A 224 11.61 -2.48 -7.46
CA TYR A 224 11.01 -2.27 -8.79
C TYR A 224 12.05 -1.92 -9.85
N ALA A 225 13.03 -1.07 -9.55
CA ALA A 225 14.09 -0.67 -10.48
C ALA A 225 15.00 -1.84 -10.87
N VAL A 226 15.38 -2.68 -9.90
CA VAL A 226 16.11 -3.93 -10.20
C VAL A 226 15.22 -4.89 -10.98
N GLY A 227 13.93 -4.97 -10.64
CA GLY A 227 12.97 -5.80 -11.37
C GLY A 227 12.82 -5.39 -12.83
N SER A 228 12.80 -4.09 -13.11
CA SER A 228 12.73 -3.58 -14.47
C SER A 228 14.00 -3.90 -15.26
N PHE A 229 15.18 -3.78 -14.65
CA PHE A 229 16.46 -4.20 -15.25
C PHE A 229 16.47 -5.68 -15.65
N LEU A 230 16.04 -6.57 -14.75
CA LEU A 230 16.01 -8.02 -15.03
C LEU A 230 15.04 -8.40 -16.15
N LEU A 231 14.03 -7.56 -16.41
CA LEU A 231 13.08 -7.72 -17.51
C LEU A 231 13.56 -7.05 -18.81
N GLY A 232 14.73 -6.41 -18.81
CA GLY A 232 15.32 -5.74 -19.97
C GLY A 232 14.86 -4.30 -20.19
N TYR A 233 14.21 -3.68 -19.20
CA TYR A 233 13.83 -2.25 -19.25
C TYR A 233 14.96 -1.33 -18.76
N ASP A 234 14.81 -0.02 -18.97
CA ASP A 234 15.86 0.96 -18.69
C ASP A 234 15.88 1.41 -17.21
N ILE A 235 16.70 0.73 -16.41
CA ILE A 235 16.94 1.09 -15.01
C ILE A 235 17.59 2.48 -14.85
N LYS A 236 18.41 2.94 -15.80
CA LYS A 236 19.08 4.25 -15.67
C LYS A 236 18.05 5.37 -15.73
N LYS A 237 17.03 5.22 -16.57
CA LYS A 237 15.90 6.16 -16.61
C LYS A 237 15.05 6.09 -15.36
N ALA A 238 14.78 4.90 -14.81
CA ALA A 238 14.11 4.77 -13.51
C ALA A 238 14.81 5.58 -12.39
N PHE A 239 16.15 5.49 -12.28
CA PHE A 239 16.91 6.30 -11.31
C PHE A 239 16.92 7.80 -11.64
N ARG A 240 16.93 8.17 -12.92
CA ARG A 240 16.84 9.57 -13.35
C ARG A 240 15.51 10.18 -12.89
N VAL A 241 14.40 9.48 -13.16
CA VAL A 241 13.05 9.89 -12.75
C VAL A 241 12.95 9.94 -11.23
N PHE A 242 13.44 8.92 -10.51
CA PHE A 242 13.45 8.93 -9.04
C PHE A 242 14.17 10.14 -8.44
N LYS A 243 15.33 10.52 -8.98
CA LYS A 243 16.07 11.68 -8.49
C LYS A 243 15.34 13.00 -8.75
N ARG A 244 14.58 13.09 -9.85
CA ARG A 244 13.89 14.31 -10.28
C ARG A 244 12.51 14.45 -9.62
N ASP A 245 11.76 13.34 -9.54
CA ASP A 245 10.32 13.35 -9.26
C ASP A 245 9.95 12.60 -7.96
N GLY A 246 10.88 11.87 -7.32
CA GLY A 246 10.66 11.05 -6.12
C GLY A 246 10.49 11.83 -4.81
N ASN A 247 9.67 12.87 -4.82
CA ASN A 247 9.52 13.85 -3.73
C ASN A 247 8.77 13.31 -2.51
N ASP A 248 7.75 12.47 -2.72
CA ASP A 248 6.96 11.81 -1.67
C ASP A 248 7.03 10.28 -1.76
N ASN A 249 6.37 9.57 -0.84
CA ASN A 249 6.49 8.12 -0.74
C ASN A 249 5.80 7.41 -1.91
N LYS A 250 4.62 7.87 -2.34
CA LYS A 250 3.86 7.28 -3.45
C LYS A 250 4.54 7.57 -4.80
N ALA A 251 5.03 8.78 -5.03
CA ALA A 251 5.78 9.16 -6.23
C ALA A 251 7.04 8.29 -6.40
N ARG A 252 7.75 7.96 -5.31
CA ARG A 252 8.90 7.05 -5.38
C ARG A 252 8.53 5.66 -5.91
N LEU A 253 7.36 5.13 -5.57
CA LEU A 253 6.88 3.85 -6.09
C LEU A 253 6.61 3.93 -7.60
N GLU A 254 5.98 5.03 -8.03
CA GLU A 254 5.65 5.31 -9.44
C GLU A 254 6.91 5.51 -10.29
N CYS A 255 7.96 6.17 -9.76
CA CYS A 255 9.19 6.52 -10.48
C CYS A 255 9.85 5.32 -11.18
N ALA A 256 9.86 4.14 -10.54
CA ALA A 256 10.49 2.96 -11.12
C ALA A 256 9.77 2.51 -12.39
N VAL A 257 8.43 2.48 -12.36
CA VAL A 257 7.61 2.08 -13.50
C VAL A 257 7.62 3.16 -14.57
N ALA A 258 7.42 4.42 -14.18
CA ALA A 258 7.37 5.56 -15.08
C ALA A 258 8.67 5.72 -15.89
N GLY A 259 9.82 5.70 -15.21
CA GLY A 259 11.11 5.83 -15.86
C GLY A 259 11.52 4.60 -16.66
N ALA A 260 11.19 3.38 -16.21
CA ALA A 260 11.55 2.17 -16.96
C ALA A 260 10.74 1.98 -18.25
N LEU A 261 9.51 2.50 -18.28
CA LEU A 261 8.60 2.39 -19.43
C LEU A 261 8.49 3.66 -20.27
N ASP A 262 9.22 4.72 -19.93
CA ASP A 262 9.16 6.02 -20.63
C ASP A 262 7.71 6.55 -20.71
N ILE A 263 7.02 6.54 -19.57
CA ILE A 263 5.65 7.05 -19.42
C ILE A 263 5.59 8.14 -18.35
N GLU A 264 4.54 8.95 -18.42
CA GLU A 264 4.21 9.95 -17.42
C GLU A 264 3.01 9.47 -16.59
N LEU A 265 3.12 9.59 -15.26
CA LEU A 265 2.10 9.34 -14.25
C LEU A 265 1.75 10.66 -13.52
N GLY A 266 0.70 10.69 -12.71
CA GLY A 266 0.21 11.89 -12.02
C GLY A 266 -0.77 12.75 -12.83
N GLY A 267 -0.76 14.07 -12.60
CA GLY A 267 -1.62 15.04 -13.27
C GLY A 267 -3.06 15.05 -12.77
N GLU A 268 -3.90 15.82 -13.47
CA GLU A 268 -5.26 16.13 -13.05
C GLU A 268 -6.15 14.87 -12.90
N TYR A 269 -6.96 14.87 -11.85
CA TYR A 269 -8.06 13.95 -11.67
C TYR A 269 -9.21 14.65 -10.94
N PHE A 270 -10.40 14.05 -11.01
CA PHE A 270 -11.59 14.58 -10.37
C PHE A 270 -11.94 13.75 -9.12
N LYS A 271 -12.38 14.44 -8.06
CA LYS A 271 -13.02 13.81 -6.90
C LYS A 271 -14.09 14.74 -6.36
N ASP A 272 -15.27 14.20 -6.05
CA ASP A 272 -16.41 14.94 -5.51
C ASP A 272 -16.74 16.18 -6.38
N SER A 273 -16.58 16.05 -7.71
CA SER A 273 -16.72 17.14 -8.70
C SER A 273 -15.72 18.29 -8.56
N GLU A 274 -14.65 18.13 -7.78
CA GLU A 274 -13.54 19.07 -7.68
C GLU A 274 -12.31 18.56 -8.46
N ILE A 275 -11.53 19.49 -9.02
CA ILE A 275 -10.29 19.18 -9.73
C ILE A 275 -9.15 19.12 -8.73
N TYR A 276 -8.40 18.03 -8.76
CA TYR A 276 -7.18 17.85 -8.03
C TYR A 276 -6.03 17.67 -9.00
N ASP A 277 -4.90 18.31 -8.72
CA ASP A 277 -3.68 18.16 -9.49
C ASP A 277 -2.60 17.46 -8.66
N ARG A 278 -2.04 16.40 -9.23
CA ARG A 278 -0.91 15.64 -8.68
C ARG A 278 0.34 15.95 -9.48
N ILE A 279 1.46 16.08 -8.78
CA ILE A 279 2.77 16.26 -9.40
C ILE A 279 3.02 15.14 -10.41
N LEU A 280 3.48 15.51 -11.60
CA LEU A 280 3.81 14.57 -12.66
C LEU A 280 5.06 13.77 -12.31
N VAL A 281 5.05 12.48 -12.67
CA VAL A 281 6.17 11.56 -12.45
C VAL A 281 6.52 10.87 -13.76
N GLY A 282 7.78 10.99 -14.20
CA GLY A 282 8.26 10.40 -15.44
C GLY A 282 8.15 11.33 -16.66
N ASP A 283 8.18 10.76 -17.86
CA ASP A 283 8.27 11.51 -19.11
C ASP A 283 7.23 11.01 -20.12
N ALA A 284 6.44 11.91 -20.72
CA ALA A 284 5.38 11.59 -21.69
C ALA A 284 5.95 11.27 -23.09
N ILE A 285 6.84 10.29 -23.18
CA ILE A 285 7.52 9.91 -24.44
C ILE A 285 6.62 9.02 -25.30
N ASN A 286 5.87 8.11 -24.65
CA ASN A 286 5.02 7.15 -25.32
C ASN A 286 3.54 7.45 -25.09
N LYS A 287 2.72 7.24 -26.12
CA LYS A 287 1.26 7.22 -25.98
C LYS A 287 0.84 5.95 -25.25
N LEU A 288 0.09 6.09 -24.16
CA LEU A 288 -0.30 4.95 -23.32
C LEU A 288 -1.39 4.11 -23.99
N ASP A 289 -1.13 2.81 -24.10
CA ASP A 289 -2.12 1.79 -24.41
C ASP A 289 -2.20 0.72 -23.31
N SER A 290 -3.14 -0.22 -23.43
CA SER A 290 -3.36 -1.22 -22.38
C SER A 290 -2.19 -2.20 -22.20
N SER A 291 -1.24 -2.28 -23.14
CA SER A 291 -0.04 -3.11 -22.97
C SER A 291 0.88 -2.59 -21.86
N TYR A 292 0.84 -1.29 -21.55
CA TYR A 292 1.60 -0.69 -20.45
C TYR A 292 1.12 -1.16 -19.08
N ILE A 293 -0.16 -1.51 -18.93
CA ILE A 293 -0.66 -2.16 -17.70
C ILE A 293 0.05 -3.50 -17.49
N VAL A 294 0.20 -4.28 -18.58
CA VAL A 294 0.87 -5.58 -18.52
C VAL A 294 2.37 -5.42 -18.25
N ALA A 295 3.03 -4.46 -18.89
CA ALA A 295 4.44 -4.17 -18.67
C ALA A 295 4.70 -3.72 -17.22
N SER A 296 3.87 -2.80 -16.70
CA SER A 296 3.90 -2.36 -15.30
C SER A 296 3.74 -3.56 -14.35
N ASN A 297 2.70 -4.39 -14.57
CA ASN A 297 2.46 -5.56 -13.72
C ASN A 297 3.65 -6.52 -13.68
N LYS A 298 4.36 -6.72 -14.81
CA LYS A 298 5.59 -7.54 -14.83
C LYS A 298 6.68 -6.94 -13.94
N ILE A 299 6.92 -5.63 -14.03
CA ILE A 299 7.89 -4.92 -13.19
C ILE A 299 7.53 -5.07 -11.71
N LEU A 300 6.26 -4.84 -11.36
CA LEU A 300 5.77 -4.92 -9.98
C LEU A 300 5.89 -6.33 -9.40
N ILE A 301 5.53 -7.38 -10.16
CA ILE A 301 5.70 -8.78 -9.72
C ILE A 301 7.18 -9.11 -9.53
N MET A 302 8.03 -8.74 -10.49
CA MET A 302 9.47 -9.00 -10.38
C MET A 302 10.08 -8.28 -9.18
N GLY A 303 9.72 -7.02 -8.96
CA GLY A 303 10.19 -6.27 -7.80
C GLY A 303 9.67 -6.82 -6.49
N ALA A 304 8.44 -7.33 -6.42
CA ALA A 304 7.94 -8.04 -5.25
C ALA A 304 8.74 -9.33 -4.96
N ILE A 305 9.10 -10.10 -5.99
CA ILE A 305 9.97 -11.29 -5.84
C ILE A 305 11.35 -10.88 -5.32
N ILE A 306 11.93 -9.79 -5.85
CA ILE A 306 13.22 -9.26 -5.38
C ILE A 306 13.13 -8.81 -3.92
N ALA A 307 12.08 -8.05 -3.57
CA ALA A 307 11.83 -7.61 -2.21
C ALA A 307 11.76 -8.82 -1.25
N LEU A 308 10.99 -9.86 -1.60
CA LEU A 308 10.90 -11.10 -0.84
C LEU A 308 12.28 -11.74 -0.65
N PHE A 309 13.04 -11.91 -1.73
CA PHE A 309 14.37 -12.50 -1.68
C PHE A 309 15.30 -11.71 -0.76
N VAL A 310 15.35 -10.38 -0.90
CA VAL A 310 16.19 -9.52 -0.06
C VAL A 310 15.78 -9.59 1.40
N LEU A 311 14.47 -9.57 1.71
CA LEU A 311 13.96 -9.67 3.09
C LEU A 311 14.31 -11.02 3.73
N ILE A 312 14.26 -12.13 2.97
CA ILE A 312 14.69 -13.46 3.45
C ILE A 312 16.20 -13.45 3.74
N VAL A 313 17.02 -12.92 2.84
CA VAL A 313 18.48 -12.82 3.04
C VAL A 313 18.81 -11.97 4.26
N LEU A 314 18.16 -10.81 4.42
CA LEU A 314 18.31 -9.96 5.60
C LEU A 314 17.93 -10.70 6.88
N LYS A 315 16.82 -11.47 6.87
CA LYS A 315 16.44 -12.29 8.03
C LYS A 315 17.50 -13.31 8.40
N LEU A 316 18.05 -14.01 7.40
CA LEU A 316 19.11 -15.00 7.61
C LEU A 316 20.37 -14.35 8.18
N LEU A 317 20.76 -13.19 7.65
CA LEU A 317 21.91 -12.43 8.16
C LEU A 317 21.70 -11.97 9.60
N PHE A 318 20.52 -11.46 9.95
CA PHE A 318 20.21 -11.08 11.33
C PHE A 318 20.25 -12.28 12.29
N MET A 319 19.75 -13.44 11.85
CA MET A 319 19.87 -14.68 12.63
C MET A 319 21.32 -15.13 12.81
N LEU A 320 22.17 -15.02 11.77
CA LEU A 320 23.59 -15.35 11.85
C LEU A 320 24.35 -14.42 12.81
N LEU A 321 23.98 -13.15 12.86
CA LEU A 321 24.58 -12.15 13.76
C LEU A 321 24.03 -12.22 15.20
N GLY A 322 23.12 -13.16 15.50
CA GLY A 322 22.49 -13.28 16.81
C GLY A 322 21.52 -12.14 17.15
N ILE A 323 21.16 -11.31 16.16
CA ILE A 323 20.19 -10.23 16.33
C ILE A 323 18.80 -10.86 16.29
N ILE A 324 18.17 -10.98 17.47
CA ILE A 324 16.80 -11.47 17.59
C ILE A 324 15.86 -10.37 17.10
N ILE A 325 15.55 -10.42 15.80
CA ILE A 325 14.39 -9.76 15.23
C ILE A 325 13.27 -10.80 15.20
N PHE A 326 12.05 -10.37 15.51
CA PHE A 326 10.84 -11.19 15.75
C PHE A 326 10.65 -12.38 14.80
#